data_AF-A0A836T218-F1
#
_entry.id   AF-A0A836T218-F1
#
_cell.length_a   1.000
_cell.length_b   1.000
_cell.length_c   1.000
_cell.angle_alpha   90.00
_cell.angle_beta   90.00
_cell.angle_gamma   90.00
#
_symmetry.space_group_name_H-M   'P 1'
#
loop_
_entity.id
_entity.type
_entity.pdbx_description
1 polymer ?
#
loop_
_entity_poly.entity_id
_entity_poly.type
_entity_poly.pdbx_seq_one_letter_code
_entity_poly.pdbx_strand_id
1 'polypeptide(L)'
;ALPMFIPGFGIIWGIFSAWSTGFAFAAIVTTVPELEKIPALSILFLSPFGLMELFAYSLGISRSFILIKAIIQRTSLIQYIKPTIIEVGIVIGFLLVGGYLEFYMIELSQESGFEILDF
;
A
#
# COMPACT_ATOMS: atom_id res chain seq x y z
N ALA A 1 5.67 0.93 -1.01
CA ALA A 1 5.90 -0.37 -1.68
C ALA A 1 7.32 -0.58 -2.22
N LEU A 2 7.93 0.39 -2.93
CA LEU A 2 9.20 0.17 -3.66
C LEU A 2 10.41 -0.32 -2.83
N PRO A 3 10.65 0.20 -1.61
CA PRO A 3 11.73 -0.33 -0.76
C PRO A 3 11.52 -1.80 -0.39
N MET A 4 10.28 -2.31 -0.52
CA MET A 4 9.93 -3.67 -0.19
C MET A 4 10.44 -4.72 -1.18
N PHE A 5 11.16 -4.33 -2.22
CA PHE A 5 11.84 -5.28 -3.12
C PHE A 5 13.29 -5.55 -2.72
N ILE A 6 13.81 -4.85 -1.70
CA ILE A 6 15.15 -5.09 -1.15
C ILE A 6 15.10 -6.40 -0.33
N PRO A 7 15.96 -7.42 -0.61
CA PRO A 7 15.93 -8.71 0.07
C PRO A 7 15.96 -8.58 1.59
N GLY A 8 15.03 -9.25 2.29
CA GLY A 8 14.88 -9.19 3.75
C GLY A 8 14.33 -7.87 4.29
N PHE A 9 14.77 -6.73 3.76
CA PHE A 9 14.31 -5.39 4.18
C PHE A 9 12.82 -5.18 3.94
N GLY A 10 12.26 -5.70 2.85
CA GLY A 10 10.85 -5.48 2.54
C GLY A 10 9.85 -6.09 3.52
N ILE A 11 10.23 -7.15 4.24
CA ILE A 11 9.39 -7.71 5.31
C ILE A 11 9.34 -6.72 6.48
N ILE A 12 10.50 -6.21 6.89
CA ILE A 12 10.63 -5.23 7.98
C ILE A 12 9.90 -3.94 7.60
N TRP A 13 10.14 -3.44 6.38
CA TRP A 13 9.51 -2.23 5.87
C TRP A 13 8.00 -2.37 5.73
N GLY A 14 7.51 -3.53 5.30
CA GLY A 14 6.08 -3.85 5.23
C GLY A 14 5.40 -3.79 6.59
N ILE A 15 5.97 -4.47 7.59
CA ILE A 15 5.45 -4.48 8.96
C ILE A 15 5.51 -3.07 9.57
N PHE A 16 6.63 -2.37 9.39
CA PHE A 16 6.79 -0.99 9.87
C PHE A 16 5.76 -0.04 9.25
N SER A 17 5.52 -0.15 7.94
CA SER A 17 4.54 0.67 7.24
C SER A 17 3.13 0.41 7.78
N ALA A 18 2.73 -0.85 7.92
CA ALA A 18 1.42 -1.22 8.46
C ALA A 18 1.21 -0.69 9.89
N TRP A 19 2.23 -0.80 10.74
CA TRP A 19 2.21 -0.27 12.10
C TRP A 19 2.11 1.27 12.12
N SER A 20 2.94 1.94 11.32
CA SER A 20 2.99 3.40 11.24
C SER A 20 1.67 4.00 10.74
N THR A 21 1.02 3.36 9.77
CA THR A 21 -0.31 3.79 9.29
C THR A 21 -1.37 3.69 10.38
N GLY A 22 -1.33 2.64 11.21
CA GLY A 22 -2.23 2.51 12.37
C GLY A 22 -2.02 3.61 13.41
N PHE A 23 -0.77 3.96 13.70
CA PHE A 23 -0.46 5.07 14.62
C PHE A 23 -0.87 6.43 14.05
N ALA A 24 -0.66 6.66 12.76
CA ALA A 24 -1.10 7.88 12.09
C ALA A 24 -2.62 8.04 12.15
N PHE A 25 -3.37 6.95 11.89
CA PHE A 25 -4.83 6.97 12.02
C PHE A 25 -5.28 7.24 13.45
N ALA A 26 -4.67 6.58 14.44
CA ALA A 26 -4.99 6.81 15.85
C ALA A 26 -4.79 8.28 16.25
N ALA A 27 -3.73 8.93 15.75
CA ALA A 27 -3.49 10.35 15.97
C ALA A 27 -4.56 11.23 15.30
N ILE A 28 -4.99 10.89 14.08
CA ILE A 28 -6.06 11.64 13.38
C ILE A 28 -7.38 11.54 14.16
N VAL A 29 -7.75 10.37 14.66
CA VAL A 29 -8.97 10.18 15.47
C VAL A 29 -8.96 11.07 16.73
N THR A 30 -7.79 11.38 17.30
CA THR A 30 -7.72 12.32 18.45
C THR A 30 -8.10 13.76 18.10
N THR A 31 -8.00 14.15 16.83
CA THR A 31 -8.30 15.51 16.35
C THR A 31 -9.63 15.60 15.61
N VAL A 32 -10.13 14.48 15.08
CA VAL A 32 -11.40 14.37 14.35
C VAL A 32 -12.24 13.24 14.96
N PRO A 33 -13.10 13.54 15.96
CA PRO A 33 -13.89 12.53 16.69
C PRO A 33 -14.87 11.75 15.80
N GLU A 34 -15.27 12.32 14.65
CA GLU A 34 -16.16 11.68 13.69
C GLU A 34 -15.58 10.40 13.10
N LEU A 35 -14.25 10.30 13.04
CA LEU A 35 -13.53 9.12 12.54
C LEU A 35 -13.42 7.99 13.57
N GLU A 36 -13.79 8.22 14.84
CA GLU A 36 -13.73 7.19 15.90
C GLU A 36 -14.66 6.01 15.60
N LYS A 37 -15.78 6.26 14.89
CA LYS A 37 -16.76 5.25 14.51
C LYS A 37 -16.39 4.49 13.24
N ILE A 38 -15.39 4.97 12.48
CA ILE A 38 -14.96 4.38 11.23
C ILE A 38 -13.73 3.52 11.48
N PRO A 39 -13.79 2.19 11.26
CA PRO A 39 -12.62 1.34 11.41
C PRO A 39 -11.50 1.79 10.46
N ALA A 40 -10.27 1.98 10.94
CA ALA A 40 -9.12 2.37 10.12
C ALA A 40 -8.94 1.48 8.86
N LEU A 41 -9.15 0.18 9.05
CA LEU A 41 -9.08 -0.82 7.99
C LEU A 41 -10.12 -0.58 6.89
N SER A 42 -11.28 -0.04 7.24
CA SER A 42 -12.34 0.22 6.25
C SER A 42 -11.89 1.28 5.23
N ILE A 43 -11.11 2.29 5.63
CA ILE A 43 -10.55 3.28 4.71
C ILE A 43 -9.56 2.63 3.72
N LEU A 44 -8.77 1.66 4.19
CA LEU A 44 -7.83 0.92 3.36
C LEU A 44 -8.52 -0.05 2.39
N PHE A 45 -9.59 -0.72 2.83
CA PHE A 45 -10.29 -1.72 2.01
C PHE A 45 -11.41 -1.16 1.13
N LEU A 46 -12.00 -0.02 1.48
CA LEU A 46 -13.08 0.61 0.72
C LEU A 46 -12.56 1.60 -0.33
N SER A 47 -11.33 2.09 -0.19
CA SER A 47 -10.74 2.97 -1.21
C SER A 47 -10.11 2.14 -2.34
N PRO A 48 -10.35 2.51 -3.61
CA PRO A 48 -9.67 1.88 -4.75
C PRO A 48 -8.15 1.96 -4.62
N PHE A 49 -7.63 3.10 -4.15
CA PHE A 49 -6.20 3.30 -3.89
C PHE A 49 -5.68 2.37 -2.80
N GLY A 50 -6.34 2.30 -1.64
CA GLY A 50 -5.90 1.45 -0.54
C GLY A 50 -5.83 -0.03 -0.89
N LEU A 51 -6.78 -0.52 -1.71
CA LEU A 51 -6.72 -1.87 -2.25
C LEU A 51 -5.52 -2.08 -3.16
N MET A 52 -5.30 -1.17 -4.12
CA MET A 52 -4.17 -1.24 -5.04
C MET A 52 -2.82 -1.16 -4.32
N GLU A 53 -2.73 -0.32 -3.30
CA GLU A 53 -1.55 -0.18 -2.45
C GLU A 53 -1.30 -1.46 -1.62
N LEU A 54 -2.35 -2.05 -1.04
CA LEU A 54 -2.25 -3.31 -0.30
C LEU A 54 -1.77 -4.46 -1.21
N PHE A 55 -2.27 -4.53 -2.44
CA PHE A 55 -1.79 -5.47 -3.44
C PHE A 55 -0.31 -5.24 -3.76
N ALA A 56 0.07 -3.99 -3.98
CA ALA A 56 1.46 -3.59 -4.25
C ALA A 56 2.40 -3.96 -3.08
N TYR A 57 1.96 -3.80 -1.84
CA TYR A 57 2.74 -4.13 -0.64
C TYR A 57 2.87 -5.65 -0.50
N SER A 58 1.79 -6.39 -0.74
CA SER A 58 1.77 -7.85 -0.70
C SER A 58 2.75 -8.47 -1.71
N LEU A 59 2.80 -7.92 -2.93
CA LEU A 59 3.77 -8.35 -3.96
C LEU A 59 5.22 -8.07 -3.53
N GLY A 60 5.50 -6.86 -3.03
CA GLY A 60 6.83 -6.51 -2.54
C GLY A 60 7.32 -7.43 -1.42
N ILE A 61 6.50 -7.60 -0.38
CA ILE A 61 6.83 -8.47 0.78
C ILE A 61 7.07 -9.92 0.33
N SER A 62 6.22 -10.45 -0.56
CA SER A 62 6.36 -11.80 -1.12
C SER A 62 7.72 -11.98 -1.80
N ARG A 63 8.17 -11.01 -2.60
CA ARG A 63 9.48 -11.09 -3.27
C ARG A 63 10.65 -10.92 -2.32
N SER A 64 10.56 -10.00 -1.36
CA SER A 64 11.59 -9.89 -0.32
C SER A 64 11.76 -11.20 0.44
N PHE A 65 10.68 -11.94 0.71
CA PHE A 65 10.74 -13.25 1.37
C PHE A 65 11.40 -14.33 0.50
N ILE A 66 11.05 -14.38 -0.79
CA ILE A 66 11.65 -15.35 -1.72
C ILE A 66 13.14 -15.07 -1.91
N LEU A 67 13.53 -13.79 -2.03
CA LEU A 67 14.91 -13.38 -2.20
C LEU A 67 15.76 -13.67 -0.95
N ILE A 68 15.25 -13.40 0.26
CA ILE A 68 16.00 -13.73 1.49
C ILE A 68 16.14 -15.25 1.65
N LYS A 69 15.11 -16.03 1.33
CA LYS A 69 15.19 -17.50 1.33
C LYS A 69 16.24 -17.99 0.33
N ALA A 70 16.30 -17.41 -0.87
CA ALA A 70 17.28 -17.74 -1.89
C ALA A 70 18.73 -17.43 -1.43
N ILE A 71 18.93 -16.33 -0.70
CA ILE A 71 20.22 -15.97 -0.07
C ILE A 71 20.63 -17.03 0.97
N ILE A 72 19.71 -17.39 1.88
CA ILE A 72 19.96 -18.38 2.94
C ILE A 72 20.31 -19.75 2.32
N GLN A 73 19.60 -20.14 1.25
CA GLN A 73 19.80 -21.43 0.58
C GLN A 73 20.95 -21.44 -0.44
N ARG A 74 21.71 -20.34 -0.57
CA ARG A 74 22.85 -20.20 -1.50
C ARG A 74 22.50 -20.53 -2.97
N THR A 75 21.24 -20.35 -3.34
CA THR A 75 20.79 -20.55 -4.72
C THR A 75 21.14 -19.33 -5.58
N SER A 76 21.26 -19.50 -6.90
CA SER A 76 21.58 -18.40 -7.79
C SER A 76 20.50 -17.31 -7.72
N LEU A 77 20.88 -16.08 -7.32
CA LEU A 77 19.97 -14.93 -7.24
C LEU A 77 19.61 -14.36 -8.61
N ILE A 78 20.46 -14.61 -9.61
CA ILE A 78 20.33 -14.10 -10.97
C ILE A 78 19.01 -14.55 -11.62
N GLN A 79 18.53 -15.74 -11.30
CA GLN A 79 17.26 -16.26 -11.83
C GLN A 79 16.03 -15.48 -11.28
N TYR A 80 16.16 -14.84 -10.12
CA TYR A 80 15.07 -14.10 -9.48
C TYR A 80 15.06 -12.61 -9.83
N ILE A 81 16.15 -12.06 -10.38
CA ILE A 81 16.24 -10.63 -10.75
C ILE A 81 15.26 -10.28 -11.88
N LYS A 82 15.20 -11.10 -12.94
CA LYS A 82 14.29 -10.87 -14.08
C LYS A 82 12.82 -10.76 -13.65
N PRO A 83 12.25 -11.73 -12.90
CA PRO A 83 10.87 -11.60 -12.43
C PRO A 83 10.70 -10.46 -11.43
N THR A 84 11.70 -10.16 -10.60
CA THR A 84 11.64 -9.03 -9.65
C THR A 84 11.45 -7.70 -10.36
N ILE A 85 12.17 -7.46 -11.47
CA ILE A 85 12.04 -6.20 -12.25
C ILE A 85 10.63 -6.07 -12.85
N ILE A 86 10.06 -7.16 -13.36
CA ILE A 86 8.70 -7.17 -13.93
C ILE A 86 7.68 -6.82 -12.84
N GLU A 87 7.81 -7.43 -11.67
CA GLU A 87 6.90 -7.16 -10.55
C GLU A 87 7.04 -5.73 -9.99
N VAL A 88 8.26 -5.18 -9.96
CA VAL A 88 8.45 -3.75 -9.64
C VAL A 88 7.70 -2.88 -10.64
N GLY A 89 7.78 -3.18 -11.94
CA GLY A 89 7.03 -2.47 -12.98
C GLY A 89 5.51 -2.54 -12.76
N ILE A 90 4.98 -3.71 -12.41
CA ILE A 90 3.56 -3.90 -12.09
C ILE A 90 3.16 -3.06 -10.87
N VAL A 91 3.94 -3.11 -9.80
CA VAL A 91 3.69 -2.33 -8.56
C VAL A 91 3.70 -0.83 -8.86
N ILE A 92 4.64 -0.34 -9.65
CA ILE A 92 4.67 1.07 -10.08
C ILE A 92 3.38 1.41 -10.83
N GLY A 93 2.95 0.57 -11.77
CA GLY A 93 1.69 0.76 -12.49
C GLY A 93 0.48 0.83 -11.56
N PHE A 94 0.37 -0.09 -10.60
CA PHE A 94 -0.70 -0.08 -9.61
C PHE A 94 -0.71 1.19 -8.76
N LEU A 95 0.47 1.64 -8.28
CA LEU A 95 0.56 2.85 -7.47
C LEU A 95 0.24 4.12 -8.25
N LEU A 96 0.67 4.21 -9.52
CA LEU A 96 0.35 5.36 -10.38
C LEU A 96 -1.14 5.43 -10.70
N VAL A 97 -1.74 4.31 -11.09
CA VAL A 97 -3.19 4.25 -11.39
C VAL A 97 -3.99 4.50 -10.11
N GLY A 98 -3.61 3.89 -8.99
CA GLY A 98 -4.26 4.11 -7.71
C GLY A 98 -4.19 5.57 -7.26
N GLY A 99 -3.00 6.18 -7.32
CA GLY A 99 -2.81 7.58 -6.95
C GLY A 99 -3.55 8.55 -7.87
N TYR A 100 -3.62 8.24 -9.17
CA TYR A 100 -4.45 9.01 -10.11
C TYR A 100 -5.94 8.92 -9.79
N LEU A 101 -6.44 7.72 -9.46
CA LEU A 101 -7.83 7.53 -9.05
C LEU A 101 -8.15 8.26 -7.75
N GLU A 102 -7.25 8.23 -6.77
CA GLU A 102 -7.42 8.96 -5.52
C GLU A 102 -7.50 10.47 -5.75
N PHE A 103 -6.58 11.01 -6.57
CA PHE A 103 -6.60 12.42 -6.96
C PHE A 103 -7.93 12.80 -7.62
N TYR A 104 -8.40 12.00 -8.58
CA TYR A 104 -9.68 12.22 -9.25
C TYR A 104 -10.87 12.14 -8.29
N MET A 105 -10.87 11.20 -7.33
CA MET A 105 -11.93 11.09 -6.32
C MET A 105 -11.97 12.31 -5.39
N ILE A 106 -10.80 12.83 -5.00
CA ILE A 106 -10.71 14.03 -4.17
C ILE A 106 -11.21 15.25 -4.95
N GLU A 107 -10.78 15.41 -6.20
CA GLU A 107 -11.19 16.51 -7.07
C GLU A 107 -12.71 16.48 -7.33
N LEU A 108 -13.26 15.29 -7.63
CA LEU A 108 -14.70 15.10 -7.78
C LEU A 108 -15.45 15.45 -6.49
N SER A 109 -14.98 15.00 -5.32
CA SER A 109 -15.59 15.30 -4.02
C SER A 109 -15.58 16.81 -3.69
N GLN A 110 -14.54 17.53 -4.14
CA GLN A 110 -14.43 18.98 -4.00
C GLN A 110 -15.34 19.74 -4.98
N GLU A 111 -15.45 19.27 -6.23
CA GLU A 111 -16.33 19.87 -7.25
C GLU A 111 -17.82 19.59 -6.99
N SER A 112 -18.18 18.37 -6.60
CA SER A 112 -19.55 17.96 -6.29
C SER A 112 -19.99 18.37 -4.87
N GLY A 113 -19.39 19.44 -4.34
CA GLY A 113 -19.34 19.77 -2.91
C GLY A 113 -20.59 19.40 -2.14
N PHE A 114 -20.47 18.45 -1.22
CA PHE A 114 -21.45 18.21 -0.15
C PHE A 114 -22.93 18.03 -0.59
N GLU A 115 -23.23 17.67 -1.85
CA GLU A 115 -24.60 17.41 -2.32
C GLU A 115 -25.09 15.97 -2.02
N ILE A 116 -24.44 15.24 -1.10
CA ILE A 116 -24.82 13.86 -0.74
C ILE A 116 -25.74 13.82 0.51
N LEU A 117 -26.03 14.95 1.15
CA LEU A 117 -26.91 15.01 2.33
C LEU A 117 -28.31 15.57 2.03
N ASP A 118 -29.00 15.02 1.03
CA ASP A 118 -30.46 15.12 0.95
C ASP A 118 -31.05 13.74 0.59
N PHE A 119 -31.19 12.89 1.60
CA PHE A 119 -32.11 11.75 1.63
C PHE A 119 -32.87 11.75 2.96
#